data_AF-A0A934BF20-F1
#
_entry.id   AF-A0A934BF20-F1
#
_cell.length_a   1.000
_cell.length_b   1.000
_cell.length_c   1.000
_cell.angle_alpha   90.00
_cell.angle_beta   90.00
_cell.angle_gamma   90.00
#
_symmetry.space_group_name_H-M   'P 1'
#
loop_
_entity.id
_entity.type
_entity.pdbx_description
1 polymer ?
#
loop_
_entity_poly.entity_id
_entity_poly.type
_entity_poly.pdbx_seq_one_letter_code
_entity_poly.pdbx_strand_id
1 'polypeptide(L)'
;MSDFKVTESDGGGEIVLSGSLTIKNASKLRTKFIDALMKEDNLSVCIDADAGVDLSFLQLLCSSHRTALKLGKSITLRILAKANFLTAVENAGYTRRRGCARDNNGTCLWLGDRP
;
A
#
# COMPACT_ATOMS: atom_id res chain seq x y z
N MET A 1 13.69 -3.02 -17.99
CA MET A 1 13.10 -3.95 -17.01
C MET A 1 12.52 -3.18 -15.84
N SER A 2 11.55 -3.75 -15.11
CA SER A 2 11.09 -3.17 -13.83
C SER A 2 12.05 -3.61 -12.73
N ASP A 3 12.42 -2.70 -11.83
CA ASP A 3 13.32 -3.00 -10.70
C ASP A 3 12.55 -3.42 -9.43
N PHE A 4 11.32 -3.92 -9.60
CA PHE A 4 10.46 -4.41 -8.52
C PHE A 4 9.84 -5.75 -8.93
N LYS A 5 9.48 -6.56 -7.94
CA LYS A 5 8.78 -7.85 -8.15
C LYS A 5 7.43 -7.82 -7.45
N VAL A 6 6.49 -8.60 -8.00
CA VAL A 6 5.17 -8.84 -7.42
C VAL A 6 4.96 -10.34 -7.37
N THR A 7 4.67 -10.86 -6.18
CA THR A 7 4.24 -12.24 -5.99
C THR A 7 2.82 -12.23 -5.46
N GLU A 8 1.91 -12.93 -6.15
CA GLU A 8 0.53 -13.15 -5.71
C GLU A 8 0.50 -14.46 -4.90
N SER A 9 -0.23 -14.50 -3.78
CA SER A 9 -0.40 -15.75 -3.01
C SER A 9 -1.40 -16.69 -3.69
N ASP A 10 -1.18 -18.01 -3.60
CA ASP A 10 -2.04 -19.04 -4.21
C ASP A 10 -3.50 -19.00 -3.72
N GLY A 11 -3.75 -18.46 -2.51
CA GLY A 11 -5.09 -18.31 -1.93
C GLY A 11 -5.84 -17.05 -2.36
N GLY A 12 -5.27 -16.21 -3.24
CA GLY A 12 -5.79 -14.89 -3.55
C GLY A 12 -5.64 -13.91 -2.37
N GLY A 13 -5.97 -12.64 -2.60
CA GLY A 13 -6.08 -11.66 -1.52
C GLY A 13 -4.77 -11.09 -0.96
N GLU A 14 -3.60 -11.61 -1.30
CA GLU A 14 -2.31 -11.01 -0.92
C GLU A 14 -1.39 -10.77 -2.12
N ILE A 15 -0.77 -9.58 -2.15
CA ILE A 15 0.36 -9.26 -3.03
C ILE A 15 1.59 -8.92 -2.21
N VAL A 16 2.73 -9.50 -2.57
CA VAL A 16 4.05 -9.19 -1.98
C VAL A 16 4.84 -8.33 -2.95
N LEU A 17 5.31 -7.18 -2.49
CA LEU A 17 6.04 -6.18 -3.27
C LEU A 17 7.47 -6.06 -2.73
N SER A 18 8.45 -6.29 -3.61
CA SER A 18 9.89 -6.18 -3.31
C SER A 18 10.62 -5.31 -4.35
N GLY A 19 11.82 -4.83 -3.99
CA GLY A 19 12.64 -3.96 -4.84
C GLY A 19 12.17 -2.49 -4.87
N SER A 20 12.36 -1.79 -6.00
CA SER A 20 12.16 -0.34 -6.10
C SER A 20 10.69 0.05 -6.27
N LEU A 21 10.02 0.35 -5.15
CA LEU A 21 8.66 0.88 -5.07
C LEU A 21 8.70 2.42 -5.10
N THR A 22 9.08 2.96 -6.26
CA THR A 22 9.31 4.40 -6.47
C THR A 22 8.59 4.93 -7.70
N ILE A 23 8.71 6.24 -7.96
CA ILE A 23 8.05 6.91 -9.10
C ILE A 23 8.37 6.26 -10.44
N LYS A 24 9.59 5.70 -10.59
CA LYS A 24 10.04 4.98 -11.79
C LYS A 24 9.10 3.82 -12.15
N ASN A 25 8.49 3.19 -11.15
CA ASN A 25 7.61 2.03 -11.30
C ASN A 25 6.13 2.34 -11.00
N ALA A 26 5.79 3.59 -10.69
CA ALA A 26 4.44 3.98 -10.21
C ALA A 26 3.31 3.57 -11.17
N SER A 27 3.48 3.72 -12.49
CA SER A 27 2.45 3.32 -13.47
C SER A 27 2.17 1.82 -13.44
N LYS A 28 3.21 0.99 -13.31
CA LYS A 28 3.07 -0.48 -13.24
C LYS A 28 2.48 -0.91 -11.91
N LEU A 29 2.94 -0.31 -10.82
CA LEU A 29 2.38 -0.53 -9.48
C LEU A 29 0.89 -0.17 -9.44
N ARG A 30 0.50 0.94 -10.08
CA ARG A 30 -0.90 1.36 -10.18
C ARG A 30 -1.75 0.30 -10.88
N THR A 31 -1.31 -0.20 -12.03
CA THR A 31 -2.03 -1.26 -12.74
C THR A 31 -2.18 -2.49 -11.85
N LYS A 32 -1.13 -2.89 -11.13
CA LYS A 32 -1.18 -4.02 -10.19
C LYS A 32 -2.17 -3.83 -9.05
N PHE A 33 -2.26 -2.64 -8.46
CA PHE A 33 -3.30 -2.36 -7.45
C PHE A 33 -4.71 -2.42 -8.02
N ILE A 34 -4.92 -1.91 -9.24
CA ILE A 34 -6.24 -1.97 -9.89
C ILE A 34 -6.62 -3.43 -10.16
N ASP A 35 -5.71 -4.22 -10.75
CA ASP A 35 -5.94 -5.64 -11.05
C ASP A 35 -6.27 -6.43 -9.78
N ALA A 36 -5.51 -6.21 -8.71
CA ALA A 36 -5.75 -6.87 -7.43
C ALA A 36 -7.10 -6.48 -6.81
N LEU A 37 -7.46 -5.18 -6.83
CA LEU A 37 -8.75 -4.71 -6.32
C LEU A 37 -9.96 -5.17 -7.17
N MET A 38 -9.77 -5.48 -8.45
CA MET A 38 -10.83 -6.07 -9.28
C MET A 38 -11.10 -7.52 -8.90
N LYS A 39 -10.07 -8.26 -8.48
CA LYS A 39 -10.17 -9.69 -8.13
C LYS A 39 -10.62 -9.89 -6.68
N GLU A 40 -10.16 -9.04 -5.76
CA GLU A 40 -10.25 -9.27 -4.32
C GLU A 40 -11.12 -8.23 -3.63
N ASP A 41 -11.94 -8.64 -2.67
CA ASP A 41 -12.67 -7.73 -1.78
C ASP A 41 -11.82 -7.24 -0.61
N ASN A 42 -10.87 -8.07 -0.18
CA ASN A 42 -9.94 -7.78 0.91
C ASN A 42 -8.50 -8.00 0.40
N LEU A 43 -7.78 -6.92 0.15
CA LEU A 43 -6.42 -6.96 -0.38
C LEU A 43 -5.38 -6.69 0.72
N SER A 44 -4.59 -7.70 1.05
CA SER A 44 -3.36 -7.58 1.84
C SER A 44 -2.19 -7.18 0.92
N VAL A 45 -1.47 -6.12 1.29
CA VAL A 45 -0.27 -5.68 0.58
C VAL A 45 0.92 -5.85 1.52
N CYS A 46 1.78 -6.81 1.19
CA CYS A 46 3.02 -7.05 1.89
C CYS A 46 4.16 -6.25 1.25
N ILE A 47 4.85 -5.44 2.03
CA ILE A 47 6.05 -4.69 1.61
C ILE A 47 7.27 -5.43 2.15
N ASP A 48 8.00 -6.09 1.26
CA ASP A 48 9.12 -6.97 1.62
C ASP A 48 10.32 -6.16 2.17
N ALA A 49 11.24 -6.85 2.84
CA ALA A 49 12.35 -6.24 3.58
C ALA A 49 13.35 -5.47 2.68
N ASP A 50 13.46 -5.84 1.41
CA ASP A 50 14.35 -5.22 0.42
C ASP A 50 13.69 -4.04 -0.32
N ALA A 51 12.44 -3.71 0.01
CA ALA A 51 11.69 -2.69 -0.71
C ALA A 51 12.23 -1.27 -0.45
N GLY A 52 12.56 -0.56 -1.53
CA GLY A 52 12.86 0.87 -1.52
C GLY A 52 11.59 1.68 -1.78
N VAL A 53 11.17 2.52 -0.83
CA VAL A 53 9.89 3.24 -0.85
C VAL A 53 10.11 4.75 -0.90
N ASP A 54 9.34 5.44 -1.74
CA ASP A 54 9.31 6.91 -1.81
C ASP A 54 7.89 7.48 -1.60
N LEU A 55 7.80 8.82 -1.62
CA LEU A 55 6.54 9.55 -1.53
C LEU A 55 5.49 9.11 -2.56
N SER A 56 5.90 8.81 -3.80
CA SER A 56 4.98 8.45 -4.87
C SER A 56 4.30 7.10 -4.60
N PHE A 57 5.02 6.16 -4.00
CA PHE A 57 4.44 4.89 -3.59
C PHE A 57 3.44 5.06 -2.44
N LEU A 58 3.75 5.90 -1.45
CA LEU A 58 2.80 6.23 -0.38
C LEU A 58 1.53 6.91 -0.92
N GLN A 59 1.69 7.83 -1.88
CA GLN A 59 0.57 8.45 -2.58
C GLN A 59 -0.28 7.44 -3.33
N LEU A 60 0.37 6.45 -3.97
CA LEU A 60 -0.32 5.37 -4.66
C LEU A 60 -1.11 4.50 -3.69
N LEU A 61 -0.52 4.05 -2.58
CA LEU A 61 -1.20 3.32 -1.51
C LEU A 61 -2.42 4.08 -0.98
N CYS A 62 -2.25 5.38 -0.72
CA CYS A 62 -3.35 6.24 -0.26
C CYS A 62 -4.46 6.36 -1.31
N SER A 63 -4.10 6.43 -2.59
CA SER A 63 -5.08 6.46 -3.69
C SER A 63 -5.82 5.13 -3.82
N SER A 64 -5.10 4.01 -3.79
CA SER A 64 -5.67 2.66 -3.84
C SER A 64 -6.63 2.42 -2.68
N HIS A 65 -6.27 2.81 -1.45
CA HIS A 65 -7.15 2.72 -0.29
C HIS A 65 -8.45 3.51 -0.48
N ARG A 66 -8.38 4.75 -0.97
CA ARG A 66 -9.58 5.55 -1.27
C ARG A 66 -10.44 4.93 -2.37
N THR A 67 -9.84 4.26 -3.34
CA THR A 67 -10.57 3.54 -4.39
C THR A 67 -11.26 2.31 -3.81
N ALA A 68 -10.56 1.53 -2.97
CA ALA A 68 -11.14 0.38 -2.29
C ALA A 68 -12.38 0.78 -1.47
N LEU A 69 -12.27 1.84 -0.67
CA LEU A 69 -13.41 2.37 0.11
C LEU A 69 -14.62 2.73 -0.77
N LYS A 70 -14.38 3.37 -1.93
CA LYS A 70 -15.45 3.69 -2.88
C LYS A 70 -16.13 2.45 -3.49
N LEU A 71 -15.39 1.36 -3.59
CA LEU A 71 -15.88 0.08 -4.11
C LEU A 71 -16.44 -0.84 -3.02
N GLY A 72 -16.46 -0.40 -1.76
CA GLY A 72 -16.86 -1.25 -0.63
C GLY A 72 -15.83 -2.35 -0.29
N LYS A 73 -14.58 -2.19 -0.73
CA LYS A 73 -13.46 -3.12 -0.55
C LYS A 73 -12.49 -2.61 0.52
N SER A 74 -11.59 -3.48 0.98
CA SER A 74 -10.58 -3.14 1.99
C SER A 74 -9.15 -3.38 1.50
N ILE A 75 -8.21 -2.60 2.04
CA ILE A 75 -6.77 -2.81 1.88
C ILE A 75 -6.12 -2.82 3.26
N THR A 76 -5.25 -3.79 3.51
CA THR A 76 -4.40 -3.88 4.70
C THR A 76 -2.92 -3.91 4.31
N LEU A 77 -2.05 -3.49 5.22
CA LEU A 77 -0.60 -3.47 5.00
C LEU A 77 0.11 -4.42 5.95
N ARG A 78 1.07 -5.17 5.40
CA ARG A 78 2.06 -5.95 6.16
C ARG A 78 3.46 -5.45 5.80
N ILE A 79 4.13 -4.77 6.72
CA ILE A 79 5.41 -4.10 6.43
C ILE A 79 6.57 -4.89 7.04
N LEU A 80 7.38 -5.52 6.19
CA LEU A 80 8.64 -6.17 6.58
C LEU A 80 9.80 -5.16 6.56
N ALA A 81 9.84 -4.24 5.59
CA ALA A 81 10.79 -3.11 5.54
C ALA A 81 10.42 -1.97 6.51
N LYS A 82 10.22 -2.28 7.81
CA LYS A 82 9.68 -1.33 8.80
C LYS A 82 10.45 -0.02 8.86
N ALA A 83 11.77 -0.05 8.98
CA ALA A 83 12.57 1.18 9.16
C ALA A 83 12.45 2.12 7.94
N ASN A 84 12.70 1.60 6.73
CA ASN A 84 12.65 2.38 5.49
C ASN A 84 11.24 2.92 5.22
N PHE A 85 10.22 2.08 5.42
CA PHE A 85 8.83 2.46 5.19
C PHE A 85 8.36 3.53 6.19
N LEU A 86 8.63 3.34 7.49
CA LEU A 86 8.23 4.30 8.53
C LEU A 86 8.94 5.64 8.36
N THR A 87 10.23 5.62 8.00
CA THR A 87 10.99 6.85 7.68
C THR A 87 10.38 7.59 6.49
N ALA A 88 9.99 6.87 5.44
CA ALA A 88 9.32 7.46 4.29
C ALA A 88 7.96 8.06 4.67
N VAL A 89 7.17 7.37 5.51
CA VAL A 89 5.87 7.85 6.01
C VAL A 89 6.02 9.11 6.84
N GLU A 90 7.00 9.15 7.75
CA GLU A 90 7.27 10.30 8.62
C GLU A 90 7.75 11.51 7.80
N ASN A 91 8.75 11.32 6.95
CA ASN A 91 9.30 12.39 6.11
C ASN A 91 8.27 12.95 5.12
N ALA A 92 7.34 12.12 4.67
CA ALA A 92 6.26 12.54 3.78
C ALA A 92 5.09 13.21 4.52
N GLY A 93 5.10 13.27 5.86
CA GLY A 93 4.00 13.82 6.65
C GLY A 93 2.73 12.97 6.62
N TYR A 94 2.85 11.67 6.36
CA TYR A 94 1.71 10.75 6.30
C TYR A 94 1.30 10.21 7.65
N THR A 95 2.13 10.31 8.69
CA THR A 95 1.78 9.90 10.06
C THR A 95 0.53 10.64 10.54
N ARG A 96 -0.55 9.91 10.87
CA ARG A 96 -1.82 10.49 11.30
C ARG A 96 -2.29 9.93 12.63
N ARG A 97 -2.92 10.79 13.43
CA ARG A 97 -3.69 10.40 14.63
C ARG A 97 -5.17 10.10 14.34
N ARG A 98 -5.65 10.46 13.15
CA ARG A 98 -7.03 10.22 12.69
C ARG A 98 -7.00 9.75 11.24
N GLY A 99 -7.97 8.91 10.86
CA GLY A 99 -8.08 8.39 9.51
C GLY A 99 -8.22 9.52 8.48
N CYS A 100 -8.01 9.19 7.20
CA CYS A 100 -8.25 10.17 6.15
C CYS A 100 -9.75 10.53 6.11
N ALA A 101 -10.10 11.74 5.64
CA ALA A 101 -11.48 12.21 5.61
C ALA A 101 -12.46 11.36 4.77
N ARG A 102 -11.94 10.38 4.00
CA ARG A 102 -12.75 9.45 3.21
C ARG A 102 -12.97 8.11 3.90
N ASP A 103 -12.29 7.86 5.02
CA ASP A 103 -12.38 6.62 5.79
C ASP A 103 -13.25 6.83 7.02
N ASN A 104 -14.51 6.44 6.91
CA ASN A 104 -15.46 6.50 8.02
C ASN A 104 -15.34 5.30 8.97
N ASN A 105 -14.56 4.28 8.59
CA ASN A 105 -14.51 2.98 9.27
C ASN A 105 -13.23 2.78 10.10
N GLY A 106 -12.33 3.77 10.15
CA GLY A 106 -11.06 3.68 10.89
C GLY A 106 -10.06 2.69 10.27
N THR A 107 -10.17 2.45 8.96
CA THR A 107 -9.33 1.53 8.18
C THR A 107 -8.15 2.19 7.47
N CYS A 108 -7.94 3.49 7.69
CA CYS A 108 -6.90 4.26 7.01
C CYS A 108 -5.51 3.69 7.27
N LEU A 109 -4.76 3.49 6.18
CA LEU A 109 -3.42 2.90 6.18
C LEU A 109 -2.40 3.68 7.03
N TRP A 110 -2.69 4.95 7.34
CA TRP A 110 -1.77 5.88 7.99
C TRP A 110 -2.13 6.24 9.42
N LEU A 111 -3.14 5.58 9.98
CA LEU A 111 -3.43 5.66 11.41
C LEU A 111 -2.22 5.10 12.18
N GLY A 112 -1.45 5.99 12.80
CA GLY A 112 -0.35 5.61 13.68
C GLY A 112 -0.90 4.91 14.92
N ASP A 113 -0.31 3.77 15.25
CA ASP A 113 -0.65 2.82 16.31
C ASP A 113 -2.16 2.75 16.63
N ARG A 114 -2.82 1.76 16.02
CA ARG A 114 -3.96 1.15 16.71
C ARG A 114 -3.43 0.57 18.03
N PRO A 115 -4.10 0.83 19.17
CA PRO A 115 -3.69 0.23 20.44
C PRO A 115 -3.62 -1.30 20.35
#